data_AF-A0A7V9TU06-F1
#
_entry.id   AF-A0A7V9TU06-F1
#
_cell.length_a   1.000
_cell.length_b   1.000
_cell.length_c   1.000
_cell.angle_alpha   90.00
_cell.angle_beta   90.00
_cell.angle_gamma   90.00
#
_symmetry.space_group_name_H-M   'P 1'
#
loop_
_entity.id
_entity.type
_entity.pdbx_description
1 polymer ?
#
loop_
_entity_poly.entity_id
_entity_poly.type
_entity_poly.pdbx_seq_one_letter_code
_entity_poly.pdbx_strand_id
1 'polypeptide(L)'
;MAKPRTPVRLHLWVEGTPVADGPSSSALTRWAGHTLASLHSLRVQPAEREMFPVTDACTAARWPELTERADRAHVPWAGLMHEAAGAVKTAVLLFEAGEDDADEQLMTHGDIDQKNLLIGPVGPVLCDWDVATPLVPRRELAEVALSLAGWTRFDLAREVVAAYRDTGGRDISFRPADLGRSLMIGLDWTAFNVNRALGVVDTTPAERASRARLVPRLVRDIRRHVNVAARVDEALNFSCGRLARLGCSVPK
;
A
#
# COMPACT_ATOMS: atom_id res chain seq x y z
N MET A 1 33.20 8.77 31.24
CA MET A 1 32.37 8.56 30.02
C MET A 1 31.03 9.25 30.23
N ALA A 2 30.65 10.18 29.37
CA ALA A 2 29.31 10.78 29.44
C ALA A 2 28.27 9.71 29.07
N LYS A 3 27.19 9.62 29.86
CA LYS A 3 26.07 8.72 29.58
C LYS A 3 25.46 9.11 28.23
N PRO A 4 25.23 8.17 27.29
CA PRO A 4 24.62 8.51 26.01
C PRO A 4 23.27 9.17 26.25
N ARG A 5 23.03 10.29 25.57
CA ARG A 5 21.75 11.00 25.63
C ARG A 5 20.76 10.28 24.74
N THR A 6 19.64 9.84 25.31
CA THR A 6 18.53 9.26 24.55
C THR A 6 17.69 10.39 23.96
N PRO A 7 17.48 10.45 22.63
CA PRO A 7 16.54 11.41 22.06
C PRO A 7 15.13 11.11 22.54
N VAL A 8 14.37 12.15 22.88
CA VAL A 8 12.95 12.07 23.27
C VAL A 8 12.15 12.88 22.27
N ARG A 9 11.10 12.26 21.70
CA ARG A 9 10.15 12.95 20.82
C ARG A 9 8.83 13.14 21.58
N LEU A 10 8.32 14.36 21.58
CA LEU A 10 7.04 14.72 22.19
C LEU A 10 6.07 15.10 21.07
N HIS A 11 4.88 14.55 21.13
CA HIS A 11 3.82 14.80 20.16
C HIS A 11 2.62 15.41 20.84
N LEU A 12 1.83 16.17 20.07
CA LEU A 12 0.49 16.52 20.49
C LEU A 12 -0.37 15.26 20.50
N TRP A 13 -1.07 15.05 21.60
CA TRP A 13 -2.03 13.95 21.71
C TRP A 13 -3.27 14.26 20.88
N VAL A 14 -3.69 13.31 20.06
CA VAL A 14 -4.89 13.39 19.24
C VAL A 14 -5.91 12.39 19.75
N GLU A 15 -7.05 12.89 20.23
CA GLU A 15 -8.20 12.06 20.56
C GLU A 15 -8.89 11.58 19.28
N GLY A 16 -9.12 10.28 19.16
CA GLY A 16 -9.81 9.71 18.00
C GLY A 16 -9.93 8.19 18.04
N THR A 17 -10.80 7.67 17.18
CA THR A 17 -11.03 6.22 17.04
C THR A 17 -10.23 5.69 15.85
N PRO A 18 -9.45 4.60 16.01
CA PRO A 18 -8.76 3.95 14.90
C PRO A 18 -9.73 3.50 13.80
N VAL A 19 -9.31 3.65 12.54
CA VAL A 19 -10.09 3.12 11.41
C VAL A 19 -9.93 1.60 11.38
N ALA A 20 -11.05 0.90 11.24
CA ALA A 20 -11.07 -0.56 11.19
C ALA A 20 -10.46 -1.10 9.89
N ASP A 21 -9.91 -2.31 9.94
CA ASP A 21 -9.45 -3.05 8.77
C ASP A 21 -10.55 -3.24 7.73
N GLY A 22 -10.18 -3.18 6.44
CA GLY A 22 -11.08 -3.43 5.31
C GLY A 22 -11.54 -2.14 4.62
N PRO A 23 -12.52 -2.22 3.71
CA PRO A 23 -12.96 -1.07 2.93
C PRO A 23 -13.46 0.07 3.82
N SER A 24 -12.92 1.26 3.60
CA SER A 24 -13.20 2.49 4.34
C SER A 24 -14.54 3.10 3.94
N SER A 25 -15.00 4.11 4.71
CA SER A 25 -16.18 4.88 4.34
C SER A 25 -15.91 5.81 3.16
N SER A 26 -16.97 6.13 2.40
CA SER A 26 -16.92 7.11 1.30
C SER A 26 -16.47 8.51 1.76
N ALA A 27 -16.72 8.88 3.02
CA ALA A 27 -16.21 10.13 3.58
C ALA A 27 -14.69 10.10 3.76
N LEU A 28 -14.15 8.97 4.23
CA LEU A 28 -12.71 8.81 4.46
C LEU A 28 -11.93 8.70 3.15
N THR A 29 -12.48 8.02 2.14
CA THR A 29 -11.86 7.91 0.80
C THR A 29 -11.76 9.28 0.13
N ARG A 30 -12.81 10.10 0.17
CA ARG A 30 -12.75 11.48 -0.33
C ARG A 30 -11.73 12.32 0.42
N TRP A 31 -11.72 12.24 1.75
CA TRP A 31 -10.73 12.94 2.56
C TRP A 31 -9.30 12.52 2.18
N ALA A 32 -9.03 11.24 1.98
CA ALA A 32 -7.70 10.76 1.60
C ALA A 32 -7.26 11.31 0.24
N GLY A 33 -8.16 11.36 -0.74
CA GLY A 33 -7.90 11.98 -2.04
C GLY A 33 -7.55 13.47 -1.91
N HIS A 34 -8.31 14.24 -1.12
CA HIS A 34 -8.03 15.65 -0.85
C HIS A 34 -6.68 15.85 -0.15
N THR A 35 -6.38 15.01 0.84
CA THR A 35 -5.13 15.04 1.61
C THR A 35 -3.93 14.77 0.70
N LEU A 36 -3.99 13.73 -0.13
CA LEU A 36 -2.95 13.43 -1.11
C LEU A 36 -2.75 14.58 -2.11
N ALA A 37 -3.82 15.18 -2.61
CA ALA A 37 -3.71 16.33 -3.52
C ALA A 37 -2.99 17.50 -2.85
N SER A 38 -3.34 17.77 -1.59
CA SER A 38 -2.70 18.81 -0.79
C SER A 38 -1.21 18.52 -0.57
N LEU A 39 -0.85 17.31 -0.14
CA LEU A 39 0.54 16.91 0.07
C LEU A 39 1.37 17.01 -1.23
N HIS A 40 0.86 16.42 -2.32
CA HIS A 40 1.54 16.44 -3.61
C HIS A 40 1.66 17.87 -4.21
N SER A 41 0.75 18.78 -3.85
CA SER A 41 0.82 20.18 -4.28
C SER A 41 1.96 20.97 -3.64
N LEU A 42 2.44 20.54 -2.47
CA LEU A 42 3.58 21.17 -1.78
C LEU A 42 4.89 21.00 -2.56
N ARG A 43 4.97 19.97 -3.42
CA ARG A 43 6.13 19.67 -4.28
C ARG A 43 7.47 19.65 -3.52
N VAL A 44 7.44 19.17 -2.27
CA VAL A 44 8.64 19.07 -1.43
C VAL A 44 9.55 17.99 -2.02
N GLN A 45 10.76 18.38 -2.41
CA GLN A 45 11.78 17.47 -2.94
C GLN A 45 12.62 16.89 -1.80
N PRO A 46 13.08 15.63 -1.88
CA PRO A 46 14.03 15.11 -0.91
C PRO A 46 15.37 15.83 -1.02
N ALA A 47 15.91 16.28 0.11
CA ALA A 47 17.22 16.95 0.16
C ALA A 47 18.37 15.94 0.04
N GLU A 48 18.26 14.80 0.73
CA GLU A 48 19.23 13.69 0.70
C GLU A 48 18.44 12.43 0.40
N ARG A 49 18.63 11.79 -0.77
CA ARG A 49 17.80 10.64 -1.17
C ARG A 49 18.28 9.35 -0.51
N GLU A 50 19.56 9.30 -0.21
CA GLU A 50 20.28 8.16 0.36
C GLU A 50 19.85 7.86 1.80
N MET A 51 19.18 8.80 2.47
CA MET A 51 18.64 8.59 3.83
C MET A 51 17.39 7.70 3.85
N PHE A 52 16.75 7.49 2.70
CA PHE A 52 15.50 6.74 2.61
C PHE A 52 15.75 5.28 2.20
N PRO A 53 14.98 4.32 2.76
CA PRO A 53 15.13 2.93 2.39
C PRO A 53 14.74 2.71 0.92
N VAL A 54 15.59 1.99 0.20
CA VAL A 54 15.32 1.56 -1.17
C VAL A 54 14.59 0.22 -1.11
N THR A 55 13.44 0.13 -1.79
CA THR A 55 12.74 -1.15 -1.95
C THR A 55 13.49 -2.03 -2.96
N ASP A 56 13.61 -3.32 -2.67
CA ASP A 56 14.22 -4.30 -3.57
C ASP A 56 13.34 -5.55 -3.75
N ALA A 57 13.83 -6.52 -4.53
CA ALA A 57 13.15 -7.79 -4.79
C ALA A 57 13.78 -8.98 -4.03
N CYS A 58 14.62 -8.73 -3.01
CA CYS A 58 15.37 -9.78 -2.32
C CYS A 58 14.45 -10.79 -1.63
N THR A 59 13.37 -10.34 -0.98
CA THR A 59 12.39 -11.26 -0.36
C THR A 59 11.71 -12.14 -1.40
N ALA A 60 11.35 -11.58 -2.56
CA ALA A 60 10.74 -12.33 -3.64
C ALA A 60 11.70 -13.39 -4.19
N ALA A 61 12.98 -13.06 -4.37
CA ALA A 61 14.02 -14.01 -4.78
C ALA A 61 14.20 -15.18 -3.80
N ARG A 62 13.93 -14.95 -2.50
CA ARG A 62 14.02 -15.96 -1.44
C ARG A 62 12.71 -16.71 -1.18
N TRP A 63 11.67 -16.48 -1.98
CA TRP A 63 10.40 -17.18 -1.84
C TRP A 63 10.53 -18.73 -1.85
N PRO A 64 11.38 -19.36 -2.69
CA PRO A 64 11.59 -20.80 -2.64
C PRO A 64 12.14 -21.27 -1.28
N GLU A 65 13.16 -20.57 -0.76
CA GLU A 65 13.75 -20.87 0.55
C GLU A 65 12.71 -20.77 1.68
N LEU A 66 11.87 -19.73 1.63
CA LEU A 66 10.82 -19.50 2.62
C LEU A 66 9.74 -20.60 2.56
N THR A 67 9.41 -21.06 1.35
CA THR A 67 8.45 -22.14 1.11
C THR A 67 8.98 -23.48 1.63
N GLU A 68 10.24 -23.82 1.35
CA GLU A 68 10.88 -25.03 1.88
C GLU A 68 10.93 -25.05 3.41
N ARG A 69 11.16 -23.89 4.05
CA ARG A 69 11.10 -23.78 5.51
C ARG A 69 9.71 -24.10 6.06
N ALA A 70 8.66 -23.65 5.38
CA ALA A 70 7.29 -23.97 5.75
C ALA A 70 7.01 -25.48 5.60
N ASP A 71 7.47 -26.11 4.52
CA ASP A 71 7.35 -27.55 4.31
C ASP A 71 8.03 -28.36 5.42
N ARG A 72 9.29 -28.02 5.76
CA ARG A 72 10.03 -28.68 6.85
C ARG A 72 9.37 -28.53 8.22
N ALA A 73 8.63 -27.44 8.43
CA ALA A 73 7.88 -27.20 9.65
C ALA A 73 6.50 -27.87 9.66
N HIS A 74 6.10 -28.54 8.56
CA HIS A 74 4.81 -29.21 8.41
C HIS A 74 3.60 -28.34 8.76
N VAL A 75 3.69 -27.04 8.47
CA VAL A 75 2.59 -26.10 8.74
C VAL A 75 1.45 -26.30 7.72
N PRO A 76 0.18 -26.19 8.14
CA PRO A 76 -0.96 -26.48 7.27
C PRO A 76 -1.11 -25.54 6.07
N TRP A 77 -0.40 -24.41 6.07
CA TRP A 77 -0.43 -23.40 5.01
C TRP A 77 0.77 -23.47 4.05
N ALA A 78 1.66 -24.46 4.17
CA ALA A 78 2.80 -24.61 3.27
C ALA A 78 2.37 -24.74 1.80
N GLY A 79 1.28 -25.47 1.52
CA GLY A 79 0.72 -25.58 0.16
C GLY A 79 0.33 -24.22 -0.46
N LEU A 80 -0.17 -23.28 0.34
CA LEU A 80 -0.51 -21.94 -0.16
C LEU A 80 0.73 -21.17 -0.64
N MET A 81 1.89 -21.41 -0.01
CA MET A 81 3.15 -20.77 -0.41
C MET A 81 3.59 -21.23 -1.81
N HIS A 82 3.45 -22.53 -2.09
CA HIS A 82 3.68 -23.11 -3.42
C HIS A 82 2.73 -22.51 -4.46
N GLU A 83 1.44 -22.44 -4.15
CA GLU A 83 0.43 -21.85 -5.05
C GLU A 83 0.69 -20.37 -5.37
N ALA A 84 1.28 -19.61 -4.45
CA ALA A 84 1.58 -18.20 -4.62
C ALA A 84 2.83 -17.91 -5.46
N ALA A 85 3.69 -18.91 -5.73
CA ALA A 85 4.98 -18.70 -6.41
C ALA A 85 4.85 -18.01 -7.78
N GLY A 86 3.82 -18.36 -8.56
CA GLY A 86 3.53 -17.69 -9.83
C GLY A 86 3.17 -16.21 -9.66
N ALA A 87 2.39 -15.87 -8.63
CA ALA A 87 2.04 -14.49 -8.33
C ALA A 87 3.25 -13.68 -7.85
N VAL A 88 4.12 -14.28 -7.03
CA VAL A 88 5.38 -13.66 -6.60
C VAL A 88 6.25 -13.31 -7.81
N LYS A 89 6.39 -14.23 -8.78
CA LYS A 89 7.14 -13.96 -10.02
C LYS A 89 6.54 -12.79 -10.80
N THR A 90 5.22 -12.74 -10.94
CA THR A 90 4.55 -11.61 -11.59
C THR A 90 4.75 -10.30 -10.83
N ALA A 91 4.73 -10.32 -9.50
CA ALA A 91 5.01 -9.13 -8.69
C ALA A 91 6.40 -8.57 -8.96
N VAL A 92 7.42 -9.44 -9.09
CA VAL A 92 8.78 -9.02 -9.47
C VAL A 92 8.80 -8.37 -10.85
N LEU A 93 8.15 -8.97 -11.85
CA LEU A 93 8.09 -8.39 -13.19
C LEU A 93 7.42 -7.00 -13.22
N LEU A 94 6.37 -6.81 -12.41
CA LEU A 94 5.72 -5.51 -12.27
C LEU A 94 6.60 -4.48 -11.57
N PHE A 95 7.36 -4.91 -10.56
CA PHE A 95 8.34 -4.07 -9.86
C PHE A 95 9.48 -3.64 -10.78
N GLU A 96 10.09 -4.57 -11.51
CA GLU A 96 11.18 -4.29 -12.46
C GLU A 96 10.73 -3.41 -13.65
N ALA A 97 9.47 -3.53 -14.07
CA ALA A 97 8.88 -2.66 -15.09
C ALA A 97 8.59 -1.23 -14.58
N GLY A 98 8.65 -1.01 -13.26
CA GLY A 98 8.43 0.28 -12.63
C GLY A 98 9.68 1.15 -12.67
N GLU A 99 9.93 1.83 -13.77
CA GLU A 99 10.99 2.86 -13.82
C GLU A 99 10.72 3.96 -12.78
N ASP A 100 11.69 4.21 -11.91
CA ASP A 100 11.71 5.35 -10.99
C ASP A 100 12.55 6.46 -11.59
N ASP A 101 11.88 7.50 -12.09
CA ASP A 101 12.55 8.78 -12.31
C ASP A 101 12.60 9.52 -10.96
N ALA A 102 13.82 9.69 -10.44
CA ALA A 102 14.05 10.38 -9.17
C ALA A 102 13.54 11.83 -9.18
N ASP A 103 13.38 12.44 -10.36
CA ASP A 103 12.87 13.80 -10.53
C ASP A 103 11.33 13.86 -10.48
N GLU A 104 10.64 12.72 -10.62
CA GLU A 104 9.19 12.63 -10.45
C GLU A 104 8.74 12.43 -9.00
N GLN A 105 9.68 12.08 -8.11
CA GLN A 105 9.39 11.76 -6.71
C GLN A 105 9.17 13.03 -5.88
N LEU A 106 8.19 12.98 -4.98
CA LEU A 106 7.91 14.02 -3.99
C LEU A 106 7.93 13.40 -2.59
N MET A 107 8.35 14.19 -1.60
CA MET A 107 8.16 13.81 -0.19
C MET A 107 6.68 13.67 0.10
N THR A 108 6.31 12.52 0.64
CA THR A 108 4.94 12.20 1.02
C THR A 108 4.92 11.27 2.24
N HIS A 109 3.74 10.84 2.67
CA HIS A 109 3.58 9.96 3.82
C HIS A 109 4.09 8.54 3.55
N GLY A 110 3.78 7.99 2.37
CA GLY A 110 4.29 6.70 1.91
C GLY A 110 3.65 5.46 2.51
N ASP A 111 2.66 5.64 3.40
CA ASP A 111 1.95 4.55 4.09
C ASP A 111 0.56 5.00 4.55
N ILE A 112 -0.22 5.66 3.68
CA ILE A 112 -1.59 6.06 4.04
C ILE A 112 -2.53 4.86 3.88
N ASP A 113 -2.85 4.22 4.98
CA ASP A 113 -3.84 3.14 5.11
C ASP A 113 -4.61 3.27 6.44
N GLN A 114 -5.50 2.31 6.74
CA GLN A 114 -6.41 2.36 7.88
C GLN A 114 -5.67 2.45 9.23
N LYS A 115 -4.51 1.79 9.39
CA LYS A 115 -3.78 1.78 10.68
C LYS A 115 -3.19 3.15 11.03
N ASN A 116 -2.94 3.99 10.02
CA ASN A 116 -2.34 5.33 10.19
C ASN A 116 -3.39 6.44 10.22
N LEU A 117 -4.68 6.08 10.30
CA LEU A 117 -5.80 7.01 10.33
C LEU A 117 -6.60 6.91 11.62
N LEU A 118 -6.91 8.08 12.19
CA LEU A 118 -7.83 8.24 13.30
C LEU A 118 -9.05 9.06 12.85
N ILE A 119 -10.24 8.71 13.34
CA ILE A 119 -11.41 9.58 13.24
C ILE A 119 -11.47 10.42 14.51
N GLY A 120 -11.00 11.66 14.41
CA GLY A 120 -11.04 12.64 15.49
C GLY A 120 -12.38 13.39 15.54
N PRO A 121 -12.57 14.25 16.55
CA PRO A 121 -13.82 15.00 16.76
C PRO A 121 -14.16 15.98 15.63
N VAL A 122 -13.16 16.43 14.86
CA VAL A 122 -13.31 17.40 13.76
C VAL A 122 -13.12 16.79 12.37
N GLY A 123 -12.85 15.49 12.29
CA GLY A 123 -12.58 14.79 11.04
C GLY A 123 -11.41 13.81 11.13
N PRO A 124 -11.03 13.20 9.98
CA PRO A 124 -9.93 12.24 9.95
C PRO A 124 -8.57 12.92 10.18
N VAL A 125 -7.66 12.20 10.83
CA VAL A 125 -6.29 12.63 11.12
C VAL A 125 -5.32 11.58 10.59
N LEU A 126 -4.28 12.04 9.88
CA LEU A 126 -3.16 11.24 9.42
C LEU A 126 -2.05 11.24 10.48
N CYS A 127 -1.65 10.06 10.94
CA CYS A 127 -0.63 9.84 11.95
C CYS A 127 0.53 9.00 11.38
N ASP A 128 1.61 8.87 12.15
CA ASP A 128 2.76 8.00 11.84
C ASP A 128 3.57 8.38 10.59
N TRP A 129 4.25 9.53 10.68
CA TRP A 129 5.14 10.04 9.63
C TRP A 129 6.55 9.43 9.67
N ASP A 130 6.80 8.38 10.45
CA ASP A 130 8.15 7.83 10.64
C ASP A 130 8.71 7.13 9.38
N VAL A 131 7.81 6.73 8.48
CA VAL A 131 8.14 6.12 7.19
C VAL A 131 7.91 7.05 6.00
N ALA A 132 7.79 8.36 6.25
CA ALA A 132 7.71 9.37 5.20
C ALA A 132 8.88 9.22 4.22
N THR A 133 8.57 9.18 2.93
CA THR A 133 9.51 8.75 1.91
C THR A 133 9.22 9.42 0.56
N PRO A 134 10.22 9.60 -0.31
CA PRO A 134 10.00 10.11 -1.66
C PRO A 134 9.26 9.09 -2.50
N LEU A 135 8.13 9.48 -3.11
CA LEU A 135 7.39 8.63 -4.04
C LEU A 135 6.91 9.40 -5.26
N VAL A 136 6.78 8.66 -6.37
CA VAL A 136 6.05 9.15 -7.53
C VAL A 136 4.55 9.25 -7.16
N PRO A 137 3.92 10.44 -7.24
CA PRO A 137 2.55 10.67 -6.77
C PRO A 137 1.50 9.69 -7.28
N ARG A 138 1.67 9.21 -8.53
CA ARG A 138 0.79 8.21 -9.14
C ARG A 138 0.80 6.88 -8.39
N ARG A 139 1.97 6.45 -7.94
CA ARG A 139 2.14 5.16 -7.24
C ARG A 139 1.49 5.21 -5.87
N GLU A 140 1.75 6.28 -5.11
CA GLU A 140 1.10 6.46 -3.81
C GLU A 140 -0.42 6.58 -3.98
N LEU A 141 -0.92 7.36 -4.95
CA LEU A 141 -2.36 7.47 -5.18
C LEU A 141 -3.01 6.11 -5.49
N ALA A 142 -2.37 5.27 -6.31
CA ALA A 142 -2.89 3.93 -6.61
C ALA A 142 -2.92 3.03 -5.36
N GLU A 143 -1.85 3.05 -4.58
CA GLU A 143 -1.72 2.26 -3.35
C GLU A 143 -2.75 2.68 -2.30
N VAL A 144 -2.87 3.97 -2.01
CA VAL A 144 -3.84 4.50 -1.04
C VAL A 144 -5.27 4.23 -1.47
N ALA A 145 -5.58 4.44 -2.77
CA ALA A 145 -6.90 4.14 -3.31
C ALA A 145 -7.30 2.68 -3.12
N LEU A 146 -6.40 1.74 -3.44
CA LEU A 146 -6.68 0.31 -3.29
C LEU A 146 -6.65 -0.15 -1.83
N SER A 147 -5.75 0.38 -1.02
CA SER A 147 -5.65 0.05 0.41
C SER A 147 -6.92 0.44 1.16
N LEU A 148 -7.37 1.70 1.01
CA LEU A 148 -8.62 2.17 1.63
C LEU A 148 -9.85 1.47 1.07
N ALA A 149 -9.81 0.97 -0.16
CA ALA A 149 -10.85 0.12 -0.73
C ALA A 149 -10.77 -1.36 -0.31
N GLY A 150 -9.83 -1.71 0.58
CA GLY A 150 -9.57 -3.08 1.01
C GLY A 150 -9.28 -4.02 -0.17
N TRP A 151 -8.69 -3.50 -1.25
CA TRP A 151 -8.38 -4.21 -2.50
C TRP A 151 -9.58 -4.94 -3.15
N THR A 152 -10.80 -4.55 -2.80
CA THR A 152 -12.04 -5.25 -3.21
C THR A 152 -13.16 -4.32 -3.64
N ARG A 153 -13.20 -3.08 -3.14
CA ARG A 153 -14.25 -2.09 -3.43
C ARG A 153 -13.77 -1.01 -4.38
N PHE A 154 -13.69 -1.32 -5.67
CA PHE A 154 -13.15 -0.40 -6.69
C PHE A 154 -13.97 0.87 -6.89
N ASP A 155 -15.26 0.87 -6.51
CA ASP A 155 -16.06 2.08 -6.39
C ASP A 155 -15.42 3.09 -5.42
N LEU A 156 -15.05 2.63 -4.22
CA LEU A 156 -14.38 3.44 -3.22
C LEU A 156 -12.97 3.85 -3.63
N ALA A 157 -12.22 2.96 -4.31
CA ALA A 157 -10.90 3.29 -4.84
C ALA A 157 -10.99 4.44 -5.85
N ARG A 158 -11.98 4.40 -6.74
CA ARG A 158 -12.23 5.48 -7.72
C ARG A 158 -12.66 6.78 -7.04
N GLU A 159 -13.37 6.73 -5.92
CA GLU A 159 -13.69 7.93 -5.14
C GLU A 159 -12.44 8.64 -4.62
N VAL A 160 -11.41 7.89 -4.16
CA VAL A 160 -10.12 8.49 -3.76
C VAL A 160 -9.49 9.23 -4.95
N VAL A 161 -9.45 8.59 -6.12
CA VAL A 161 -8.86 9.18 -7.33
C VAL A 161 -9.67 10.39 -7.81
N ALA A 162 -11.00 10.34 -7.76
CA ALA A 162 -11.87 11.45 -8.13
C ALA A 162 -11.64 12.65 -7.21
N ALA A 163 -11.64 12.45 -5.88
CA ALA A 163 -11.39 13.49 -4.90
C ALA A 163 -9.99 14.12 -5.06
N TYR A 164 -8.98 13.30 -5.36
CA TYR A 164 -7.63 13.78 -5.67
C TYR A 164 -7.63 14.76 -6.86
N ARG A 165 -8.31 14.41 -7.96
CA ARG A 165 -8.44 15.27 -9.15
C ARG A 165 -9.24 16.54 -8.86
N ASP A 166 -10.36 16.41 -8.17
CA ASP A 166 -11.27 17.53 -7.86
C ASP A 166 -10.59 18.60 -6.97
N THR A 167 -9.54 18.21 -6.23
CA THR A 167 -8.72 19.11 -5.39
C THR A 167 -7.50 19.66 -6.12
N GLY A 168 -7.41 19.48 -7.45
CA GLY A 168 -6.30 20.00 -8.26
C GLY A 168 -5.09 19.07 -8.31
N GLY A 169 -5.22 17.83 -7.86
CA GLY A 169 -4.23 16.78 -8.14
C GLY A 169 -4.08 16.55 -9.64
N ARG A 170 -2.89 16.11 -10.07
CA ARG A 170 -2.64 15.84 -11.50
C ARG A 170 -3.60 14.77 -12.02
N ASP A 171 -4.08 14.94 -13.26
CA ASP A 171 -4.78 13.85 -13.93
C ASP A 171 -3.75 12.80 -14.37
N ILE A 172 -3.90 11.60 -13.81
CA ILE A 172 -2.89 10.56 -13.83
C ILE A 172 -3.53 9.28 -14.38
N SER A 173 -2.86 8.63 -15.33
CA SER A 173 -3.20 7.29 -15.79
C SER A 173 -2.38 6.24 -15.05
N PHE A 174 -3.04 5.23 -14.49
CA PHE A 174 -2.35 4.14 -13.79
C PHE A 174 -1.87 3.05 -14.75
N ARG A 175 -0.70 2.49 -14.46
CA ARG A 175 -0.09 1.33 -15.13
C ARG A 175 0.11 0.21 -14.11
N PRO A 176 0.05 -1.08 -14.49
CA PRO A 176 0.31 -2.18 -13.56
C PRO A 176 1.61 -2.06 -12.73
N ALA A 177 2.66 -1.52 -13.34
CA ALA A 177 3.95 -1.30 -12.68
C ALA A 177 3.89 -0.31 -11.49
N ASP A 178 2.84 0.52 -11.39
CA ASP A 178 2.71 1.51 -10.30
C ASP A 178 2.55 0.90 -8.93
N LEU A 179 2.07 -0.34 -8.88
CA LEU A 179 1.90 -1.10 -7.64
C LEU A 179 3.06 -2.05 -7.38
N GLY A 180 4.07 -2.09 -8.26
CA GLY A 180 5.21 -2.99 -8.13
C GLY A 180 5.92 -2.86 -6.78
N ARG A 181 6.17 -1.62 -6.35
CA ARG A 181 6.77 -1.32 -5.03
C ARG A 181 5.88 -1.81 -3.88
N SER A 182 4.59 -1.49 -3.92
CA SER A 182 3.63 -1.89 -2.88
C SER A 182 3.50 -3.41 -2.78
N LEU A 183 3.61 -4.12 -3.92
CA LEU A 183 3.66 -5.58 -3.95
C LEU A 183 4.93 -6.13 -3.28
N MET A 184 6.10 -5.51 -3.50
CA MET A 184 7.33 -5.92 -2.80
C MET A 184 7.23 -5.71 -1.29
N ILE A 185 6.74 -4.54 -0.86
CA ILE A 185 6.49 -4.26 0.57
C ILE A 185 5.51 -5.27 1.18
N GLY A 186 4.45 -5.63 0.44
CA GLY A 186 3.51 -6.68 0.85
C GLY A 186 4.16 -8.07 0.98
N LEU A 187 5.13 -8.39 0.12
CA LEU A 187 5.92 -9.63 0.23
C LEU A 187 6.85 -9.61 1.43
N ASP A 188 7.52 -8.49 1.71
CA ASP A 188 8.35 -8.31 2.91
C ASP A 188 7.54 -8.52 4.18
N TRP A 189 6.35 -7.91 4.25
CA TRP A 189 5.42 -8.09 5.36
C TRP A 189 4.96 -9.55 5.50
N THR A 190 4.68 -10.22 4.38
CA THR A 190 4.30 -11.63 4.39
C THR A 190 5.44 -12.50 4.90
N ALA A 191 6.66 -12.30 4.40
CA ALA A 191 7.84 -13.04 4.82
C ALA A 191 8.19 -12.80 6.29
N PHE A 192 8.04 -11.58 6.79
CA PHE A 192 8.19 -11.26 8.21
C PHE A 192 7.22 -12.09 9.06
N ASN A 193 5.94 -12.15 8.68
CA ASN A 193 4.93 -12.92 9.41
C ASN A 193 5.14 -14.44 9.30
N VAL A 194 5.62 -14.94 8.15
CA VAL A 194 6.01 -16.34 7.97
C VAL A 194 7.16 -16.70 8.92
N ASN A 195 8.25 -15.92 8.94
CA ASN A 195 9.39 -16.18 9.81
C ASN A 195 9.01 -16.15 11.30
N ARG A 196 8.11 -15.25 11.72
CA ARG A 196 7.56 -15.24 13.09
C ARG A 196 6.70 -16.46 13.37
N ALA A 197 5.83 -16.86 12.45
CA ALA A 197 4.98 -18.05 12.60
C ALA A 197 5.81 -19.35 12.71
N LEU A 198 6.92 -19.43 11.97
CA LEU A 198 7.87 -20.54 12.03
C LEU A 198 8.81 -20.47 13.24
N GLY A 199 8.85 -19.35 13.97
CA GLY A 199 9.73 -19.19 15.11
C GLY A 199 11.20 -18.98 14.78
N VAL A 200 11.49 -18.52 13.56
CA VAL A 200 12.86 -18.18 13.11
C VAL A 200 13.36 -16.92 13.82
N VAL A 201 12.44 -16.03 14.20
CA VAL A 201 12.71 -14.82 14.98
C VAL A 201 12.19 -15.02 16.40
N ASP A 202 12.90 -14.46 17.38
CA ASP A 202 12.48 -14.46 18.78
C ASP A 202 11.09 -13.84 18.91
N THR A 203 10.15 -14.69 19.31
CA THR A 203 8.72 -14.38 19.39
C THR A 203 8.10 -15.17 20.54
N THR A 204 7.17 -14.54 21.25
CA THR A 204 6.41 -15.25 22.28
C THR A 204 5.50 -16.31 21.63
N PRO A 205 5.11 -17.38 22.35
CA PRO A 205 4.17 -18.38 21.84
C PRO A 205 2.84 -17.78 21.36
N ALA A 206 2.34 -16.75 22.06
CA ALA A 206 1.11 -16.06 21.71
C ALA A 206 1.22 -15.32 20.37
N GLU A 207 2.33 -14.61 20.15
CA GLU A 207 2.59 -13.93 18.87
C GLU A 207 2.75 -14.93 17.73
N ARG A 208 3.48 -16.02 17.96
CA ARG A 208 3.66 -17.10 16.98
C ARG A 208 2.32 -17.67 16.53
N ALA A 209 1.45 -18.00 17.49
CA ALA A 209 0.10 -18.50 17.20
C ALA A 209 -0.75 -17.46 16.45
N SER A 210 -0.63 -16.18 16.80
CA SER A 210 -1.29 -15.09 16.08
C SER A 210 -0.82 -15.00 14.62
N ARG A 211 0.49 -15.06 14.38
CA ARG A 211 1.05 -15.01 13.01
C ARG A 211 0.68 -16.24 12.19
N ALA A 212 0.68 -17.43 12.80
CA ALA A 212 0.24 -18.65 12.15
C ALA A 212 -1.22 -18.59 11.65
N ARG A 213 -2.10 -17.84 12.35
CA ARG A 213 -3.48 -17.58 11.89
C ARG A 213 -3.55 -16.53 10.77
N LEU A 214 -2.63 -15.57 10.75
CA LEU A 214 -2.61 -14.48 9.78
C LEU A 214 -1.99 -14.89 8.43
N VAL A 215 -0.92 -15.69 8.44
CA VAL A 215 -0.16 -16.09 7.23
C VAL A 215 -1.04 -16.62 6.10
N PRO A 216 -2.03 -17.52 6.33
CA PRO A 216 -2.88 -18.01 5.25
C PRO A 216 -3.66 -16.91 4.52
N ARG A 217 -4.02 -15.82 5.21
CA ARG A 217 -4.67 -14.66 4.58
C ARG A 217 -3.65 -13.89 3.74
N LEU A 218 -2.49 -13.56 4.32
CA LEU A 218 -1.45 -12.79 3.63
C LEU A 218 -0.99 -13.48 2.33
N VAL A 219 -0.77 -14.79 2.37
CA VAL A 219 -0.33 -15.56 1.19
C VAL A 219 -1.39 -15.56 0.08
N ARG A 220 -2.68 -15.67 0.44
CA ARG A 220 -3.78 -15.55 -0.55
C ARG A 220 -3.89 -14.13 -1.12
N ASP A 221 -3.63 -13.14 -0.28
CA ASP A 221 -3.69 -11.73 -0.65
C ASP A 221 -2.62 -11.39 -1.71
N ILE A 222 -1.45 -12.04 -1.72
CA ILE A 222 -0.42 -11.88 -2.79
C ILE A 222 -1.05 -12.07 -4.17
N ARG A 223 -1.71 -13.21 -4.40
CA ARG A 223 -2.33 -13.52 -5.70
C ARG A 223 -3.44 -12.53 -6.04
N ARG A 224 -4.27 -12.16 -5.05
CA ARG A 224 -5.34 -11.17 -5.26
C ARG A 224 -4.76 -9.82 -5.67
N HIS A 225 -3.77 -9.32 -4.95
CA HIS A 225 -3.19 -8.00 -5.19
C HIS A 225 -2.44 -7.95 -6.53
N VAL A 226 -1.72 -9.00 -6.90
CA VAL A 226 -1.09 -9.12 -8.23
C VAL A 226 -2.13 -9.08 -9.34
N ASN A 227 -3.25 -9.81 -9.19
CA ASN A 227 -4.32 -9.81 -10.20
C ASN A 227 -4.99 -8.43 -10.34
N VAL A 228 -5.16 -7.71 -9.22
CA VAL A 228 -5.67 -6.34 -9.23
C VAL A 228 -4.67 -5.39 -9.87
N ALA A 229 -3.38 -5.50 -9.52
CA ALA A 229 -2.33 -4.67 -10.07
C ALA A 229 -2.20 -4.82 -11.58
N ALA A 230 -2.28 -6.06 -12.09
CA ALA A 230 -2.26 -6.35 -13.53
C ALA A 230 -3.39 -5.67 -14.32
N ARG A 231 -4.44 -5.20 -13.64
CA ARG A 231 -5.63 -4.56 -14.24
C ARG A 231 -5.95 -3.22 -13.56
N VAL A 232 -4.94 -2.57 -12.97
CA VAL A 232 -5.13 -1.33 -12.20
C VAL A 232 -5.69 -0.20 -13.07
N ASP A 233 -5.35 -0.20 -14.35
CA ASP A 233 -5.87 0.73 -15.33
C ASP A 233 -7.39 0.55 -15.50
N GLU A 234 -7.89 -0.67 -15.62
CA GLU A 234 -9.33 -0.94 -15.65
C GLU A 234 -10.01 -0.61 -14.30
N ALA A 235 -9.30 -0.88 -13.20
CA ALA A 235 -9.82 -0.64 -11.85
C ALA A 235 -9.96 0.86 -11.56
N LEU A 236 -9.01 1.69 -11.98
CA LEU A 236 -8.91 3.09 -11.54
C LEU A 236 -9.07 4.14 -12.66
N ASN A 237 -8.77 3.83 -13.94
CA ASN A 237 -8.86 4.80 -15.04
C ASN A 237 -10.29 4.95 -15.62
N PHE A 238 -11.33 5.02 -14.77
CA PHE A 238 -12.68 5.23 -15.27
C PHE A 238 -12.88 6.67 -15.77
N SER A 239 -12.91 6.86 -17.08
CA SER A 239 -13.34 8.12 -17.69
C SER A 239 -14.86 8.22 -17.63
N CYS A 240 -15.38 9.23 -16.94
CA CYS A 240 -16.81 9.58 -16.95
C CYS A 240 -17.37 9.87 -18.38
N GLY A 241 -16.48 10.06 -19.37
CA GLY A 241 -16.81 10.43 -20.75
C GLY A 241 -17.39 9.35 -21.67
N ARG A 242 -17.58 8.09 -21.23
CA ARG A 242 -18.13 7.04 -22.11
C ARG A 242 -19.66 7.01 -22.22
N LEU A 243 -20.37 7.77 -21.37
CA LEU A 243 -21.83 7.96 -21.46
C LEU A 243 -22.24 9.21 -22.28
N ALA A 244 -21.33 10.14 -22.57
CA ALA A 244 -21.66 11.36 -23.32
C ALA A 244 -21.58 11.21 -24.86
N ARG A 245 -21.13 10.05 -25.38
CA ARG A 245 -21.00 9.80 -26.84
C ARG A 245 -22.13 8.97 -27.45
N LEU A 246 -23.19 8.68 -26.70
CA LEU A 246 -24.38 8.02 -27.21
C LEU A 246 -25.60 8.93 -27.00
N GLY A 247 -25.79 9.84 -27.96
CA GLY A 247 -27.11 10.29 -28.43
C GLY A 247 -28.02 11.03 -27.46
N CYS A 248 -28.00 12.35 -27.52
CA CYS A 248 -29.21 13.17 -27.43
C CYS A 248 -29.06 14.36 -28.39
N SER A 249 -29.38 14.13 -29.67
CA SER A 249 -29.74 15.18 -30.60
C SER A 249 -31.13 15.69 -30.22
N VAL A 250 -31.22 16.90 -29.71
CA VAL A 250 -32.50 17.61 -29.53
C VAL A 250 -32.95 18.11 -30.91
N PRO A 251 -34.13 17.72 -31.43
CA PRO A 251 -34.68 18.34 -32.63
C PRO A 251 -35.18 19.75 -32.29
N LYS A 252 -35.00 20.66 -33.25
CA LYS A 252 -35.53 22.03 -33.25
C LYS A 252 -37.05 22.06 -33.22
#